data_AF-A0A022MUK2-F1
#
_entry.id   AF-A0A022MUK2-F1
#
_cell.length_a   1.000
_cell.length_b   1.000
_cell.length_c   1.000
_cell.angle_alpha   90.00
_cell.angle_beta   90.00
_cell.angle_gamma   90.00
#
_symmetry.space_group_name_H-M   'P 1'
#
loop_
_entity.id
_entity.type
_entity.pdbx_description
1 polymer ?
#
loop_
_entity_poly.entity_id
_entity_poly.type
_entity_poly.pdbx_seq_one_letter_code
_entity_poly.pdbx_strand_id
1 'polypeptide(L)'
;MYSIIVVPPPTTEDERTGGQLRLAPGDHLSFGRSAPDNDLVIGHDGVSRRAGRITAHGAFWILSNLSARQTYVVENPEGAGEHIKVGPGRLDAPVPFEFSRIVLPAAGDLLAVEVWAPRHDYLHGAGGPDGEPTVPAFSVDRAKRYFAVLAALCEPRLRGDPHAPLPTVDQVVERLRPLWPAASRTSVQWNIDYLAVKLRLKPGPDTAESGPRLNGKKESLVSLALRFDLVREDDLVVLAGPGRTVLPAAPGPVER
;
A
#
# COMPACT_ATOMS: atom_id res chain seq x y z
N MET A 1 9.83 -16.90 16.25
CA MET A 1 8.74 -17.87 15.95
C MET A 1 7.99 -17.31 14.77
N TYR A 2 8.02 -17.99 13.62
CA TYR A 2 7.42 -17.50 12.37
C TYR A 2 5.96 -17.95 12.32
N SER A 3 5.04 -17.18 12.91
CA SER A 3 3.60 -17.48 12.86
C SER A 3 2.88 -16.38 12.10
N ILE A 4 1.85 -16.73 11.33
CA ILE A 4 0.93 -15.74 10.76
C ILE A 4 -0.29 -15.57 11.67
N ILE A 5 -0.87 -14.37 11.69
CA ILE A 5 -2.09 -14.04 12.42
C ILE A 5 -3.18 -13.69 11.41
N VAL A 6 -4.31 -14.37 11.49
CA VAL A 6 -5.48 -14.11 10.65
C VAL A 6 -6.55 -13.42 11.50
N VAL A 7 -7.09 -12.30 11.00
CA VAL A 7 -8.15 -11.52 11.63
C VAL A 7 -9.40 -11.61 10.75
N PRO A 8 -10.51 -12.15 11.25
CA PRO A 8 -11.79 -12.24 10.54
C PRO A 8 -12.36 -10.87 10.10
N PRO A 9 -13.24 -10.82 9.09
CA PRO A 9 -14.01 -9.62 8.81
C PRO A 9 -14.89 -9.25 10.02
N PRO A 10 -15.12 -7.96 10.29
CA PRO A 10 -16.10 -7.54 11.28
C PRO A 10 -17.49 -7.98 10.83
N THR A 11 -18.09 -8.96 11.50
CA THR A 11 -19.48 -9.38 11.25
C THR A 11 -20.41 -8.64 12.20
N THR A 12 -21.62 -8.31 11.72
CA THR A 12 -22.65 -7.56 12.46
C THR A 12 -23.14 -8.24 13.73
N GLU A 13 -22.82 -9.51 13.94
CA GLU A 13 -23.29 -10.30 15.09
C GLU A 13 -22.22 -10.52 16.17
N ASP A 14 -20.95 -10.14 15.93
CA ASP A 14 -19.83 -10.60 16.76
C ASP A 14 -18.80 -9.49 17.10
N GLU A 15 -19.28 -8.28 17.42
CA GLU A 15 -18.42 -7.18 17.93
C GLU A 15 -17.65 -7.52 19.22
N ARG A 16 -17.90 -8.69 19.84
CA ARG A 16 -17.32 -9.09 21.14
C ARG A 16 -16.32 -10.24 21.05
N THR A 17 -16.12 -10.84 19.88
CA THR A 17 -15.24 -12.02 19.71
C THR A 17 -14.39 -11.96 18.45
N GLY A 18 -13.74 -10.82 18.19
CA GLY A 18 -12.71 -10.67 17.15
C GLY A 18 -11.48 -11.54 17.44
N GLY A 19 -11.63 -12.86 17.31
CA GLY A 19 -10.61 -13.84 17.61
C GLY A 19 -9.51 -13.81 16.56
N GLN A 20 -8.31 -13.46 16.98
CA GLN A 20 -7.11 -13.64 16.17
C GLN A 20 -6.75 -15.13 16.10
N LEU A 21 -6.61 -15.67 14.90
CA LEU A 21 -6.20 -17.05 14.67
C LEU A 21 -4.71 -17.09 14.36
N ARG A 22 -3.94 -17.84 15.14
CA ARG A 22 -2.49 -17.99 14.95
C ARG A 22 -2.20 -19.29 14.23
N LEU A 23 -1.40 -19.23 13.17
CA LEU A 23 -0.98 -20.37 12.37
C LEU A 23 0.55 -20.47 12.39
N ALA A 24 1.07 -21.61 12.83
CA ALA A 24 2.48 -21.95 12.72
C ALA A 24 2.80 -22.46 11.29
N PRO A 25 4.07 -22.51 10.87
CA PRO A 25 4.42 -22.98 9.53
C PRO A 25 3.94 -24.42 9.33
N GLY A 26 3.21 -24.67 8.25
CA GLY A 26 2.55 -25.94 7.95
C GLY A 26 1.08 -26.00 8.39
N ASP A 27 0.63 -25.12 9.28
CA ASP A 27 -0.77 -25.00 9.64
C ASP A 27 -1.56 -24.39 8.48
N HIS A 28 -2.84 -24.78 8.40
CA HIS A 28 -3.77 -24.27 7.42
C HIS A 28 -5.10 -23.90 8.07
N LEU A 29 -5.78 -22.94 7.47
CA LEU A 29 -7.08 -22.43 7.87
C LEU A 29 -8.01 -22.39 6.66
N SER A 30 -9.04 -23.22 6.67
CA SER A 30 -10.11 -23.20 5.68
C SER A 30 -11.16 -22.15 6.06
N PHE A 31 -11.64 -21.39 5.08
CA PHE A 31 -12.67 -20.36 5.31
C PHE A 31 -13.81 -20.44 4.30
N GLY A 32 -15.01 -20.08 4.74
CA GLY A 32 -16.23 -20.12 3.93
C GLY A 32 -17.48 -19.90 4.77
N ARG A 33 -18.67 -19.92 4.15
CA ARG A 33 -19.93 -19.68 4.88
C ARG A 33 -20.50 -20.91 5.61
N SER A 34 -20.02 -22.12 5.31
CA SER A 34 -20.60 -23.35 5.88
C SER A 34 -19.84 -23.84 7.10
N ALA A 35 -20.52 -23.94 8.25
CA ALA A 35 -20.05 -24.73 9.38
C ALA A 35 -20.53 -26.19 9.26
N PRO A 36 -19.82 -27.19 9.83
CA PRO A 36 -18.52 -27.10 10.52
C PRO A 36 -17.31 -27.24 9.58
N ASP A 37 -17.53 -27.28 8.27
CA ASP A 37 -16.50 -27.60 7.26
C ASP A 37 -15.36 -26.57 7.13
N ASN A 38 -15.48 -25.40 7.78
CA ASN A 38 -14.48 -24.34 7.76
C ASN A 38 -14.07 -23.94 9.18
N ASP A 39 -12.77 -23.72 9.35
CA ASP A 39 -12.16 -23.20 10.58
C ASP A 39 -12.56 -21.75 10.83
N LEU A 40 -12.69 -20.96 9.76
CA LEU A 40 -13.19 -19.58 9.78
C LEU A 40 -14.53 -19.48 9.02
N VAL A 41 -15.61 -19.27 9.77
CA VAL A 41 -16.95 -19.08 9.21
C VAL A 41 -17.19 -17.61 8.88
N ILE A 42 -17.48 -17.32 7.62
CA ILE A 42 -17.90 -15.99 7.14
C ILE A 42 -19.35 -16.08 6.71
N GLY A 43 -20.27 -15.74 7.62
CA GLY A 43 -21.72 -15.92 7.50
C GLY A 43 -22.43 -14.99 6.52
N HIS A 44 -21.84 -14.72 5.35
CA HIS A 44 -22.42 -13.85 4.33
C HIS A 44 -22.86 -14.63 3.09
N ASP A 45 -24.03 -14.33 2.54
CA ASP A 45 -24.62 -15.09 1.42
C ASP A 45 -23.82 -15.03 0.12
N GLY A 46 -23.09 -13.93 -0.08
CA GLY A 46 -22.13 -13.77 -1.18
C GLY A 46 -20.88 -14.66 -1.08
N VAL A 47 -20.60 -15.26 0.07
CA VAL A 47 -19.41 -16.10 0.30
C VAL A 47 -19.71 -17.55 -0.05
N SER A 48 -18.76 -18.24 -0.70
CA SER A 48 -18.92 -19.65 -1.04
C SER A 48 -18.91 -20.53 0.22
N ARG A 49 -19.64 -21.66 0.18
CA ARG A 49 -19.69 -22.63 1.30
C ARG A 49 -18.30 -23.05 1.74
N ARG A 50 -17.42 -23.30 0.77
CA ARG A 50 -15.98 -23.46 0.92
C ARG A 50 -15.32 -22.41 0.04
N ALA A 51 -14.87 -21.32 0.64
CA ALA A 51 -14.39 -20.15 -0.10
C ALA A 51 -12.90 -20.24 -0.39
N GLY A 52 -12.09 -20.64 0.58
CA GLY A 52 -10.66 -20.75 0.38
C GLY A 52 -9.92 -21.43 1.52
N ARG A 53 -8.60 -21.41 1.40
CA ARG A 53 -7.68 -21.88 2.42
C ARG A 53 -6.44 -21.00 2.47
N ILE A 54 -6.05 -20.62 3.69
CA ILE A 54 -4.80 -19.96 4.01
C ILE A 54 -3.85 -21.03 4.55
N THR A 55 -2.61 -21.06 4.08
CA THR A 55 -1.58 -21.94 4.64
C THR A 55 -0.34 -21.13 4.98
N ALA A 56 0.16 -21.28 6.21
CA ALA A 56 1.33 -20.58 6.69
C ALA A 56 2.61 -21.26 6.21
N HIS A 57 3.52 -20.49 5.62
CA HIS A 57 4.89 -20.89 5.34
C HIS A 57 5.86 -19.96 6.10
N GLY A 58 7.13 -20.34 6.24
CA GLY A 58 8.08 -19.63 7.10
C GLY A 58 8.09 -18.10 6.92
N ALA A 59 8.48 -17.61 5.74
CA ALA A 59 8.61 -16.17 5.45
C ALA A 59 7.47 -15.60 4.58
N PHE A 60 6.50 -16.41 4.19
CA PHE A 60 5.36 -16.02 3.35
C PHE A 60 4.18 -16.95 3.64
N TRP A 61 3.02 -16.69 3.05
CA TRP A 61 1.89 -17.60 3.16
C TRP A 61 1.24 -17.78 1.79
N ILE A 62 0.40 -18.80 1.67
CA ILE A 62 -0.27 -19.11 0.39
C ILE A 62 -1.78 -19.05 0.55
N LEU A 63 -2.45 -18.58 -0.51
CA LEU A 63 -3.89 -18.54 -0.62
C LEU A 63 -4.38 -19.48 -1.73
N SER A 64 -5.24 -20.42 -1.36
CA SER A 64 -6.03 -21.22 -2.30
C SER A 64 -7.44 -20.68 -2.39
N ASN A 65 -7.85 -20.23 -3.58
CA ASN A 65 -9.22 -19.82 -3.89
C ASN A 65 -10.02 -21.05 -4.34
N LEU A 66 -10.91 -21.52 -3.46
CA LEU A 66 -11.74 -22.70 -3.70
C LEU A 66 -13.12 -22.35 -4.29
N SER A 67 -13.38 -21.06 -4.49
CA SER A 67 -14.58 -20.61 -5.19
C SER A 67 -14.46 -20.88 -6.68
N ALA A 68 -15.55 -21.37 -7.27
CA ALA A 68 -15.65 -21.63 -8.70
C ALA A 68 -15.92 -20.38 -9.56
N ARG A 69 -16.25 -19.24 -8.95
CA ARG A 69 -16.78 -18.07 -9.69
C ARG A 69 -16.12 -16.74 -9.37
N GLN A 70 -15.62 -16.57 -8.15
CA GLN A 70 -15.17 -15.30 -7.62
C GLN A 70 -13.65 -15.21 -7.63
N THR A 71 -13.12 -14.09 -8.11
CA THR A 71 -11.69 -13.75 -7.94
C THR A 71 -11.52 -13.07 -6.60
N TYR A 72 -10.47 -13.44 -5.87
CA TYR A 72 -10.06 -12.74 -4.65
C TYR A 72 -8.92 -11.79 -4.98
N VAL A 73 -8.86 -10.69 -4.23
CA VAL A 73 -7.73 -9.75 -4.29
C VAL A 73 -7.01 -9.84 -2.95
N VAL A 74 -5.69 -9.94 -2.98
CA VAL A 74 -4.89 -9.75 -1.77
C VAL A 74 -4.16 -8.43 -1.93
N GLU A 75 -4.54 -7.45 -1.13
CA GLU A 75 -3.97 -6.11 -1.13
C GLU A 75 -2.83 -6.04 -0.13
N ASN A 76 -1.80 -5.25 -0.46
CA ASN A 76 -0.77 -4.80 0.46
C ASN A 76 -1.12 -3.37 0.92
N PRO A 77 -1.66 -3.19 2.14
CA PRO A 77 -2.02 -1.85 2.62
C PRO A 77 -0.82 -0.91 2.76
N GLU A 78 0.39 -1.46 2.87
CA GLU A 78 1.65 -0.69 2.98
C GLU A 78 2.26 -0.40 1.60
N GLY A 79 1.86 -1.14 0.55
CA GLY A 79 2.46 -1.11 -0.79
C GLY A 79 1.83 -0.14 -1.77
N ALA A 80 1.13 0.90 -1.29
CA ALA A 80 0.54 1.96 -2.11
C ALA A 80 -0.30 1.46 -3.31
N GLY A 81 -1.08 0.38 -3.11
CA GLY A 81 -1.99 -0.19 -4.12
C GLY A 81 -1.47 -1.43 -4.83
N GLU A 82 -0.32 -1.92 -4.39
CA GLU A 82 0.12 -3.26 -4.70
C GLU A 82 -0.94 -4.30 -4.30
N HIS A 83 -1.25 -5.18 -5.23
CA HIS A 83 -2.17 -6.28 -5.01
C HIS A 83 -1.86 -7.46 -5.93
N ILE A 84 -2.30 -8.64 -5.51
CA ILE A 84 -2.33 -9.83 -6.36
C ILE A 84 -3.78 -10.29 -6.56
N LYS A 85 -4.07 -10.80 -7.77
CA LYS A 85 -5.36 -11.45 -8.08
C LYS A 85 -5.21 -12.96 -7.94
N VAL A 86 -6.10 -13.55 -7.15
CA VAL A 86 -6.22 -15.01 -7.00
C VAL A 86 -7.53 -15.43 -7.65
N GLY A 87 -7.43 -15.81 -8.93
CA GLY A 87 -8.57 -16.22 -9.73
C GLY A 87 -9.30 -17.45 -9.18
N PRO A 88 -10.54 -17.71 -9.63
CA PRO A 88 -11.33 -18.87 -9.18
C PRO A 88 -10.57 -20.17 -9.40
N GLY A 89 -10.56 -21.05 -8.39
CA GLY A 89 -9.87 -22.34 -8.45
C GLY A 89 -8.33 -22.28 -8.42
N ARG A 90 -7.73 -21.08 -8.33
CA ARG A 90 -6.27 -20.95 -8.21
C ARG A 90 -5.85 -21.47 -6.84
N LEU A 91 -4.98 -22.48 -6.85
CA LEU A 91 -4.40 -23.05 -5.65
C LEU A 91 -3.03 -22.42 -5.36
N ASP A 92 -2.69 -22.38 -4.08
CA ASP A 92 -1.36 -22.11 -3.54
C ASP A 92 -0.70 -20.84 -4.11
N ALA A 93 -1.50 -19.78 -4.28
CA ALA A 93 -0.99 -18.49 -4.72
C ALA A 93 -0.10 -17.90 -3.62
N PRO A 94 1.21 -17.67 -3.86
CA PRO A 94 2.10 -17.11 -2.85
C PRO A 94 1.76 -15.64 -2.60
N VAL A 95 1.71 -15.29 -1.32
CA VAL A 95 1.50 -13.92 -0.84
C VAL A 95 2.77 -13.45 -0.14
N PRO A 96 3.51 -12.50 -0.74
CA PRO A 96 4.78 -12.03 -0.23
C PRO A 96 4.65 -10.76 0.62
N PHE A 97 3.50 -10.46 1.21
CA PHE A 97 3.30 -9.24 2.01
C PHE A 97 3.33 -9.56 3.50
N GLU A 98 3.95 -8.68 4.28
CA GLU A 98 3.97 -8.76 5.75
C GLU A 98 2.60 -8.43 6.34
N PHE A 99 1.93 -7.41 5.80
CA PHE A 99 0.55 -7.11 6.10
C PHE A 99 -0.29 -7.24 4.83
N SER A 100 -1.32 -8.06 4.89
CA SER A 100 -2.20 -8.35 3.76
C SER A 100 -3.66 -8.20 4.11
N ARG A 101 -4.47 -7.78 3.13
CA ARG A 101 -5.93 -7.86 3.20
C ARG A 101 -6.47 -8.72 2.08
N ILE A 102 -7.08 -9.85 2.41
CA ILE A 102 -7.84 -10.67 1.45
C ILE A 102 -9.21 -10.02 1.29
N VAL A 103 -9.50 -9.53 0.09
CA VAL A 103 -10.77 -8.93 -0.28
C VAL A 103 -11.61 -9.94 -1.06
N LEU A 104 -12.76 -10.29 -0.49
CA LEU A 104 -13.75 -11.19 -1.05
C LEU A 104 -14.94 -10.37 -1.58
N PRO A 105 -15.32 -10.49 -2.87
CA PRO A 105 -16.57 -9.91 -3.34
C PRO A 105 -17.76 -10.65 -2.71
N ALA A 106 -18.74 -9.91 -2.22
CA ALA A 106 -19.85 -10.46 -1.47
C ALA A 106 -21.15 -9.69 -1.75
N ALA A 107 -21.81 -9.98 -2.88
CA ALA A 107 -23.16 -9.50 -3.22
C ALA A 107 -23.41 -7.98 -3.03
N GLY A 108 -22.46 -7.13 -3.40
CA GLY A 108 -22.55 -5.66 -3.25
C GLY A 108 -21.55 -5.10 -2.26
N ASP A 109 -21.06 -5.96 -1.36
CA ASP A 109 -20.04 -5.63 -0.36
C ASP A 109 -18.68 -6.24 -0.70
N LEU A 110 -17.64 -5.72 -0.04
CA LEU A 110 -16.28 -6.26 -0.04
C LEU A 110 -15.93 -6.67 1.38
N LEU A 111 -15.75 -7.97 1.61
CA LEU A 111 -15.37 -8.50 2.92
C LEU A 111 -13.86 -8.66 2.98
N ALA A 112 -13.27 -8.17 4.07
CA ALA A 112 -11.83 -8.15 4.28
C ALA A 112 -11.42 -9.15 5.38
N VAL A 113 -10.52 -10.07 5.07
CA VAL A 113 -9.79 -10.87 6.06
C VAL A 113 -8.37 -10.32 6.12
N GLU A 114 -7.90 -9.91 7.30
CA GLU A 114 -6.54 -9.39 7.44
C GLU A 114 -5.58 -10.51 7.84
N VAL A 115 -4.38 -10.50 7.26
CA VAL A 115 -3.34 -11.50 7.53
C VAL A 115 -2.03 -10.79 7.81
N TRP A 116 -1.46 -11.06 8.97
CA TRP A 116 -0.16 -10.56 9.40
C TRP A 116 0.86 -11.70 9.34
N ALA A 117 1.87 -11.56 8.50
CA ALA A 117 3.00 -12.47 8.39
C ALA A 117 4.25 -11.93 9.12
N PRO A 118 5.21 -12.79 9.45
CA PRO A 118 6.49 -12.35 9.99
C PRO A 118 7.20 -11.37 9.05
N ARG A 119 7.93 -10.43 9.62
CA ARG A 119 8.74 -9.48 8.84
C ARG A 119 9.81 -10.20 8.02
N HIS A 120 10.11 -9.66 6.86
CA HIS A 120 11.22 -10.12 6.04
C HIS A 120 12.55 -9.60 6.61
N ASP A 121 13.54 -10.49 6.60
CA ASP A 121 14.90 -10.11 6.89
C ASP A 121 15.49 -9.41 5.66
N TYR A 122 15.87 -8.14 5.82
CA TYR A 122 16.52 -7.38 4.77
C TYR A 122 18.03 -7.40 4.98
N LEU A 123 18.78 -7.55 3.89
CA LEU A 123 20.22 -7.39 3.92
C LEU A 123 20.58 -5.93 4.22
N HIS A 124 21.25 -5.67 5.33
CA HIS A 124 21.91 -4.41 5.59
C HIS A 124 23.20 -4.36 4.76
N GLY A 125 23.34 -3.34 3.91
CA GLY A 125 24.43 -3.27 2.94
C GLY A 125 25.82 -3.34 3.59
N ALA A 126 26.56 -4.41 3.31
CA ALA A 126 28.01 -4.39 3.36
C ALA A 126 28.52 -3.65 2.11
N GLY A 127 29.64 -2.94 2.22
CA GLY A 127 30.26 -2.23 1.10
C GLY A 127 30.35 -3.12 -0.14
N GLY A 128 29.84 -2.62 -1.26
CA GLY A 128 29.90 -3.33 -2.53
C GLY A 128 31.34 -3.53 -3.02
N PRO A 129 31.55 -4.37 -4.04
CA PRO A 129 32.86 -4.48 -4.68
C PRO A 129 33.34 -3.12 -5.19
N ASP A 130 34.66 -2.91 -5.19
CA ASP A 130 35.28 -1.69 -5.71
C ASP A 130 34.89 -1.46 -7.18
N GLY A 131 34.54 -0.23 -7.53
CA GLY A 131 34.13 0.15 -8.89
C GLY A 131 33.48 1.53 -8.98
N GLU A 132 33.15 1.96 -10.21
CA GLU A 132 32.38 3.18 -10.42
C GLU A 132 30.99 3.06 -9.78
N PRO A 133 30.49 4.11 -9.10
CA PRO A 133 29.20 4.05 -8.43
C PRO A 133 28.06 3.92 -9.44
N THR A 134 27.13 3.00 -9.17
CA THR A 134 25.90 2.86 -9.96
C THR A 134 25.10 4.15 -9.94
N VAL A 135 24.86 4.73 -11.12
CA VAL A 135 24.02 5.92 -11.25
C VAL A 135 22.55 5.54 -10.96
N PRO A 136 21.86 6.22 -10.02
CA PRO A 136 20.48 5.92 -9.69
C PRO A 136 19.55 6.24 -10.87
N ALA A 137 18.60 5.34 -11.15
CA ALA A 137 17.64 5.47 -12.24
C ALA A 137 16.76 6.73 -12.11
N PHE A 138 16.39 7.09 -10.88
CA PHE A 138 15.61 8.29 -10.56
C PHE A 138 16.29 9.08 -9.45
N SER A 139 16.99 10.16 -9.81
CA SER A 139 17.60 11.06 -8.82
C SER A 139 16.60 12.12 -8.38
N VAL A 140 16.03 11.99 -7.19
CA VAL A 140 15.12 12.99 -6.62
C VAL A 140 15.70 13.55 -5.32
N ASP A 141 16.17 14.80 -5.35
CA ASP A 141 16.66 15.49 -4.15
C ASP A 141 15.49 15.89 -3.24
N ARG A 142 15.45 15.30 -2.04
CA ARG A 142 14.41 15.46 -1.02
C ARG A 142 14.36 16.86 -0.41
N ALA A 143 15.45 17.63 -0.49
CA ALA A 143 15.51 18.98 0.06
C ALA A 143 14.88 20.04 -0.86
N LYS A 144 14.48 19.68 -2.10
CA LYS A 144 13.98 20.63 -3.09
C LYS A 144 12.45 20.71 -3.07
N ARG A 145 11.92 21.89 -3.44
CA ARG A 145 10.48 22.16 -3.48
C ARG A 145 9.70 21.22 -4.38
N TYR A 146 10.29 20.74 -5.48
CA TYR A 146 9.64 19.75 -6.32
C TYR A 146 9.36 18.45 -5.57
N PHE A 147 10.20 18.07 -4.61
CA PHE A 147 9.99 16.86 -3.82
C PHE A 147 8.81 17.05 -2.87
N ALA A 148 8.69 18.20 -2.23
CA ALA A 148 7.51 18.54 -1.43
C ALA A 148 6.22 18.52 -2.28
N VAL A 149 6.26 19.00 -3.53
CA VAL A 149 5.13 18.87 -4.46
C VAL A 149 4.81 17.41 -4.79
N LEU A 150 5.82 16.58 -5.06
CA LEU A 150 5.64 15.15 -5.32
C LEU A 150 5.04 14.44 -4.10
N ALA A 151 5.57 14.72 -2.91
CA ALA A 151 5.08 14.17 -1.64
C ALA A 151 3.63 14.57 -1.37
N ALA A 152 3.27 15.84 -1.58
CA ALA A 152 1.89 16.30 -1.41
C ALA A 152 0.91 15.64 -2.39
N LEU A 153 1.35 15.31 -3.61
CA LEU A 153 0.54 14.55 -4.56
C LEU A 153 0.35 13.09 -4.16
N CYS A 154 1.36 12.48 -3.52
CA CYS A 154 1.33 11.08 -3.07
C CYS A 154 0.64 10.90 -1.70
N GLU A 155 0.60 11.95 -0.88
CA GLU A 155 0.13 11.94 0.51
C GLU A 155 -1.22 11.22 0.71
N PRO A 156 -2.27 11.44 -0.12
CA PRO A 156 -3.56 10.77 0.09
C PRO A 156 -3.51 9.25 -0.06
N ARG A 157 -2.66 8.72 -0.97
CA ARG A 157 -2.51 7.28 -1.20
C ARG A 157 -1.57 6.61 -0.22
N LEU A 158 -0.63 7.39 0.35
CA LEU A 158 0.28 6.91 1.40
C LEU A 158 -0.37 6.87 2.79
N ARG A 159 -1.34 7.76 3.08
CA ARG A 159 -2.04 7.80 4.38
C ARG A 159 -3.47 7.24 4.38
N GLY A 160 -3.99 6.91 3.21
CA GLY A 160 -5.41 6.62 3.01
C GLY A 160 -5.62 5.39 2.13
N ASP A 161 -6.66 5.43 1.31
CA ASP A 161 -6.96 4.37 0.36
C ASP A 161 -5.92 4.37 -0.80
N PRO A 162 -5.38 3.22 -1.20
CA PRO A 162 -4.46 3.12 -2.33
C PRO A 162 -4.93 3.76 -3.64
N HIS A 163 -6.24 3.89 -3.83
CA HIS A 163 -6.87 4.48 -5.01
C HIS A 163 -7.50 5.84 -4.74
N ALA A 164 -7.11 6.50 -3.64
CA ALA A 164 -7.56 7.85 -3.34
C ALA A 164 -7.35 8.80 -4.53
N PRO A 165 -8.32 9.69 -4.82
CA PRO A 165 -8.21 10.65 -5.91
C PRO A 165 -7.05 11.60 -5.65
N LEU A 166 -6.30 11.94 -6.70
CA LEU A 166 -5.18 12.86 -6.57
C LEU A 166 -5.65 14.28 -6.24
N PRO A 167 -4.89 15.02 -5.42
CA PRO A 167 -5.27 16.37 -5.07
C PRO A 167 -5.20 17.31 -6.29
N THR A 168 -6.06 18.32 -6.28
CA THR A 168 -6.02 19.41 -7.25
C THR A 168 -4.77 20.27 -7.03
N VAL A 169 -4.39 21.07 -8.03
CA VAL A 169 -3.23 21.97 -7.87
C VAL A 169 -3.48 22.96 -6.72
N ASP A 170 -4.71 23.44 -6.58
CA ASP A 170 -5.06 24.38 -5.51
C ASP A 170 -4.97 23.70 -4.13
N GLN A 171 -5.43 22.44 -4.00
CA GLN A 171 -5.24 21.65 -2.77
C GLN A 171 -3.76 21.44 -2.42
N VAL A 172 -2.90 21.21 -3.42
CA VAL A 172 -1.44 21.10 -3.19
C VAL A 172 -0.85 22.44 -2.74
N VAL A 173 -1.29 23.58 -3.30
CA VAL A 173 -0.86 24.91 -2.86
C VAL A 173 -1.23 25.13 -1.39
N GLU A 174 -2.49 24.86 -1.02
CA GLU A 174 -2.96 24.96 0.37
C GLU A 174 -2.10 24.09 1.29
N ARG A 175 -1.85 22.85 0.89
CA ARG A 175 -1.09 21.87 1.68
C ARG A 175 0.35 22.29 1.92
N LEU A 176 0.98 22.98 0.96
CA LEU A 176 2.38 23.40 1.01
C LEU A 176 2.57 24.79 1.64
N ARG A 177 1.52 25.61 1.77
CA ARG A 177 1.62 26.99 2.28
C ARG A 177 2.37 27.13 3.61
N PRO A 178 2.19 26.24 4.62
CA PRO A 178 2.93 26.35 5.89
C PRO A 178 4.46 26.24 5.76
N LEU A 179 4.94 25.59 4.70
CA LEU A 179 6.37 25.34 4.43
C LEU A 179 6.92 26.24 3.33
N TRP A 180 6.06 26.61 2.41
CA TRP A 180 6.37 27.47 1.28
C TRP A 180 5.26 28.53 1.15
N PRO A 181 5.33 29.63 1.93
CA PRO A 181 4.29 30.65 1.94
C PRO A 181 4.02 31.29 0.57
N ALA A 182 5.03 31.34 -0.30
CA ALA A 182 4.94 31.84 -1.67
C ALA A 182 4.47 30.78 -2.70
N ALA A 183 3.97 29.62 -2.27
CA ALA A 183 3.40 28.62 -3.18
C ALA A 183 2.21 29.21 -3.94
N SER A 184 2.21 29.03 -5.25
CA SER A 184 1.13 29.47 -6.14
C SER A 184 0.79 28.36 -7.13
N ARG A 185 -0.36 28.47 -7.78
CA ARG A 185 -0.78 27.53 -8.83
C ARG A 185 0.29 27.38 -9.92
N THR A 186 0.88 28.50 -10.35
CA THR A 186 1.95 28.53 -11.35
C THR A 186 3.20 27.82 -10.87
N SER A 187 3.63 28.08 -9.63
CA SER A 187 4.85 27.47 -9.10
C SER A 187 4.69 25.97 -8.88
N VAL A 188 3.54 25.50 -8.40
CA VAL A 188 3.24 24.06 -8.27
C VAL A 188 3.18 23.39 -9.64
N GLN A 189 2.47 23.98 -10.61
CA GLN A 189 2.39 23.44 -11.96
C GLN A 189 3.77 23.32 -12.62
N TRP A 190 4.64 24.33 -12.44
CA TRP A 190 6.01 24.29 -12.93
C TRP A 190 6.82 23.14 -12.31
N ASN A 191 6.68 22.90 -11.00
CA ASN A 191 7.35 21.76 -10.34
C ASN A 191 6.84 20.41 -10.86
N ILE A 192 5.53 20.29 -11.13
CA ILE A 192 4.95 19.08 -11.75
C ILE A 192 5.55 18.84 -13.15
N ASP A 193 5.67 19.89 -13.96
CA ASP A 193 6.28 19.79 -15.29
C ASP A 193 7.78 19.46 -15.22
N TYR A 194 8.51 20.08 -14.29
CA TYR A 194 9.92 19.77 -14.05
C TYR A 194 10.11 18.30 -13.63
N LEU A 195 9.28 17.80 -12.71
CA LEU A 195 9.32 16.40 -12.30
C LEU A 195 9.02 15.43 -13.46
N ALA A 196 8.07 15.77 -14.33
CA ALA A 196 7.76 14.93 -15.49
C ALA A 196 8.97 14.77 -16.43
N VAL A 197 9.77 15.84 -16.61
CA VAL A 197 11.03 15.75 -17.37
C VAL A 197 12.09 14.99 -16.58
N LYS A 198 12.26 15.30 -15.29
CA LYS A 198 13.26 14.68 -14.41
C LYS A 198 13.09 13.18 -14.25
N LEU A 199 11.84 12.71 -14.25
CA LEU A 199 11.47 11.30 -14.17
C LEU A 199 11.24 10.66 -15.56
N ARG A 200 11.60 11.36 -16.64
CA ARG A 200 11.54 10.88 -18.02
C ARG A 200 10.13 10.44 -18.47
N LEU A 201 9.09 11.02 -17.88
CA LEU A 201 7.68 10.86 -18.28
C LEU A 201 7.29 11.73 -19.49
N LYS A 202 8.14 12.69 -19.85
CA LYS A 202 8.09 13.45 -21.11
C LYS A 202 9.43 13.33 -21.83
N PRO A 203 9.44 13.31 -23.18
CA PRO A 203 10.65 13.61 -23.94
C PRO A 203 11.20 14.98 -23.53
N GLY A 204 12.52 15.16 -23.58
CA GLY A 204 13.16 16.45 -23.30
C GLY A 204 12.67 17.54 -24.28
N PRO A 205 12.82 18.83 -23.91
CA PRO A 205 12.33 19.95 -24.72
C PRO A 205 12.81 19.92 -26.18
N ASP A 206 13.96 19.31 -26.45
CA ASP A 206 14.56 19.22 -27.79
C ASP A 206 14.00 18.07 -28.68
N THR A 207 13.03 17.30 -28.19
CA THR A 207 12.52 16.08 -28.88
C THR A 207 11.00 15.99 -28.99
N ALA A 208 10.26 17.02 -28.58
CA ALA A 208 8.80 16.95 -28.52
C ALA A 208 8.13 17.42 -29.83
N GLU A 209 7.66 16.49 -30.66
CA GLU A 209 6.47 16.76 -31.47
C GLU A 209 5.28 16.99 -30.52
N SER A 210 4.37 17.92 -30.86
CA SER A 210 3.19 18.25 -30.05
C SER A 210 2.20 17.09 -30.00
N GLY A 211 2.50 16.10 -29.17
CA GLY A 211 1.63 14.98 -28.86
C GLY A 211 0.40 15.40 -28.03
N PRO A 212 -0.63 14.52 -27.93
CA PRO A 212 -1.88 14.83 -27.26
C PRO A 212 -1.65 15.31 -25.83
N ARG A 213 -2.38 16.36 -25.43
CA ARG A 213 -2.32 16.95 -24.09
C ARG A 213 -2.44 15.83 -23.03
N LEU A 214 -1.45 15.76 -22.14
CA LEU A 214 -1.36 14.79 -21.03
C LEU A 214 -2.48 14.99 -20.00
N ASN A 215 -3.71 14.62 -20.35
CA ASN A 215 -4.73 14.29 -19.38
C ASN A 215 -4.20 13.07 -18.60
N GLY A 216 -3.79 13.26 -17.35
CA GLY A 216 -3.20 12.20 -16.51
C GLY A 216 -1.72 12.35 -16.15
N LYS A 217 -1.08 13.49 -16.42
CA LYS A 217 0.33 13.72 -16.02
C LYS A 217 0.59 13.52 -14.52
N LYS A 218 -0.27 14.07 -13.67
CA LYS A 218 -0.20 13.89 -12.21
C LYS A 218 -0.35 12.42 -11.83
N GLU A 219 -1.24 11.71 -12.51
CA GLU A 219 -1.46 10.28 -12.32
C GLU A 219 -0.22 9.47 -12.67
N SER A 220 0.38 9.71 -13.83
CA SER A 220 1.61 9.02 -14.26
C SER A 220 2.78 9.30 -13.30
N LEU A 221 2.87 10.54 -12.81
CA LEU A 221 3.89 10.96 -11.84
C LEU A 221 3.74 10.20 -10.52
N VAL A 222 2.53 10.21 -9.93
CA VAL A 222 2.26 9.55 -8.65
C VAL A 222 2.39 8.04 -8.78
N SER A 223 1.85 7.45 -9.85
CA SER A 223 1.97 6.01 -10.11
C SER A 223 3.43 5.58 -10.25
N LEU A 224 4.28 6.35 -10.93
CA LEU A 224 5.72 6.05 -11.01
C LEU A 224 6.41 6.20 -9.64
N ALA A 225 6.11 7.28 -8.92
CA ALA A 225 6.73 7.56 -7.64
C ALA A 225 6.41 6.50 -6.59
N LEU A 226 5.15 6.07 -6.51
CA LEU A 226 4.72 5.01 -5.59
C LEU A 226 5.24 3.64 -6.02
N ARG A 227 5.23 3.32 -7.32
CA ARG A 227 5.71 2.03 -7.83
C ARG A 227 7.19 1.74 -7.53
N PHE A 228 8.01 2.78 -7.43
CA PHE A 228 9.45 2.67 -7.19
C PHE A 228 9.87 3.27 -5.84
N ASP A 229 8.92 3.51 -4.94
CA ASP A 229 9.14 4.12 -3.63
C ASP A 229 9.99 5.40 -3.65
N LEU A 230 9.82 6.24 -4.67
CA LEU A 230 10.50 7.54 -4.76
C LEU A 230 9.99 8.49 -3.67
N VAL A 231 8.76 8.26 -3.17
CA VAL A 231 8.20 8.88 -1.99
C VAL A 231 7.58 7.78 -1.13
N ARG A 232 8.01 7.69 0.12
CA ARG A 232 7.46 6.78 1.14
C ARG A 232 6.65 7.56 2.17
N GLU A 233 5.93 6.85 3.03
CA GLU A 233 5.20 7.50 4.13
C GLU A 233 6.13 8.33 5.03
N ASP A 234 7.32 7.82 5.35
CA ASP A 234 8.34 8.53 6.12
C ASP A 234 8.78 9.85 5.47
N ASP A 235 8.80 9.91 4.13
CA ASP A 235 9.16 11.13 3.39
C ASP A 235 8.11 12.24 3.55
N LEU A 236 6.88 11.92 4.00
CA LEU A 236 5.84 12.91 4.26
C LEU A 236 6.19 13.86 5.41
N VAL A 237 7.26 13.59 6.16
CA VAL A 237 7.87 14.55 7.10
C VAL A 237 8.24 15.86 6.41
N VAL A 238 8.57 15.85 5.10
CA VAL A 238 8.84 17.07 4.32
C VAL A 238 7.63 17.99 4.23
N LEU A 239 6.43 17.47 4.52
CA LEU A 239 5.17 18.21 4.53
C LEU A 239 4.76 18.66 5.95
N ALA A 240 5.50 18.28 6.99
CA ALA A 240 5.28 18.76 8.33
C ALA A 240 5.89 20.17 8.46
N GLY A 241 5.04 21.18 8.65
CA GLY A 241 5.48 22.55 8.96
C GLY A 241 6.37 22.59 10.21
N PRO A 242 7.12 23.68 10.45
CA PRO A 242 8.02 23.86 11.61
C PRO A 242 7.32 23.90 13.00
N GLY A 243 6.22 23.19 13.21
CA GLY A 243 5.45 23.21 14.46
C GLY A 243 4.76 21.90 14.85
N ARG A 244 5.10 20.76 14.23
CA ARG A 244 4.53 19.46 14.62
C ARG A 244 5.62 18.46 14.99
N THR A 245 6.29 18.73 16.09
CA THR A 245 7.00 17.70 16.85
C THR A 245 5.96 16.67 17.29
N VAL A 246 6.01 15.47 16.72
CA VAL A 246 5.31 14.32 17.29
C VAL A 246 5.99 14.04 18.62
N LEU A 247 5.40 14.50 19.72
CA LEU A 247 5.84 14.09 21.05
C LEU A 247 5.58 12.59 21.17
N PRO A 248 6.57 11.77 21.57
CA PRO A 248 6.32 10.37 21.89
C PRO A 248 5.28 10.30 23.01
N ALA A 249 4.30 9.41 22.85
CA ALA A 249 3.28 9.15 23.85
C ALA A 249 3.97 8.77 25.17
N ALA A 250 3.65 9.50 26.24
CA ALA A 250 4.18 9.23 27.57
C ALA A 250 3.76 7.81 28.00
N PRO A 251 4.66 7.02 28.62
CA PRO A 251 4.29 5.74 29.20
C PRO A 251 3.30 5.96 30.33
N GLY A 252 2.18 5.24 30.28
CA GLY A 252 1.14 5.26 31.32
C GLY A 252 1.67 4.80 32.68
N PRO A 253 0.98 5.17 33.78
CA PRO A 253 1.47 4.93 35.13
C PRO A 253 1.50 3.43 35.44
N VAL A 254 2.60 3.00 36.06
CA VAL A 254 2.76 1.67 36.64
C VAL A 254 2.05 1.69 38.00
N GLU A 255 0.90 1.02 38.11
CA GLU A 255 0.32 0.70 39.41
C GLU A 255 1.18 -0.35 40.12
N ARG A 256 1.43 -0.10 41.41
CA ARG A 256 2.14 -1.00 42.35
C ARG A 256 1.15 -1.85 43.11
#